data_AF-A0A432UIJ9-F1
#
_entry.id   AF-A0A432UIJ9-F1
#
_cell.length_a   1.000
_cell.length_b   1.000
_cell.length_c   1.000
_cell.angle_alpha   90.00
_cell.angle_beta   90.00
_cell.angle_gamma   90.00
#
_symmetry.space_group_name_H-M   'P 1'
#
loop_
_entity.id
_entity.type
_entity.pdbx_description
1 polymer ?
#
loop_
_entity_poly.entity_id
_entity_poly.type
_entity_poly.pdbx_seq_one_letter_code
_entity_poly.pdbx_strand_id
1 'polypeptide(L)'
;MYQIKQAFLIVMLGGFLLAGCSFNEPTEASKQVMLVKDYNVTSCQKLGMTVARVKDSLGAIKFSEDEVQEELIVIAKNDAAEMGGDSIVAVSDVKGGVQKFAIYRCRK
;
A
#
# COMPACT_ATOMS: atom_id res chain seq x y z
N MET A 1 0.44 64.26 19.00
CA MET A 1 0.08 63.01 19.71
C MET A 1 -0.52 62.08 18.66
N TYR A 2 0.08 61.04 18.09
CA TYR A 2 1.25 60.21 18.34
C TYR A 2 1.74 59.72 16.95
N GLN A 3 3.04 59.79 16.67
CA GLN A 3 3.68 59.35 15.42
C GLN A 3 4.45 58.05 15.67
N ILE A 4 4.06 56.90 15.08
CA ILE A 4 4.91 55.69 14.92
C ILE A 4 4.40 54.93 13.68
N LYS A 5 4.94 55.15 12.47
CA LYS A 5 6.05 54.45 11.79
C LYS A 5 5.88 52.91 11.63
N GLN A 6 6.00 52.50 10.36
CA GLN A 6 5.96 51.18 9.73
C GLN A 6 6.59 50.00 10.50
N ALA A 7 5.87 48.87 10.57
CA ALA A 7 6.36 47.48 10.61
C ALA A 7 5.13 46.53 10.72
N PHE A 8 4.81 45.73 9.70
CA PHE A 8 5.23 44.33 9.51
C PHE A 8 4.31 43.29 10.20
N LEU A 9 4.15 42.14 9.53
CA LEU A 9 3.44 40.88 9.90
C LEU A 9 1.91 40.89 9.75
N ILE A 10 1.35 40.25 8.70
CA ILE A 10 1.17 38.80 8.51
C ILE A 10 0.44 38.15 9.69
N VAL A 11 -0.82 37.78 9.49
CA VAL A 11 -1.40 36.56 10.07
C VAL A 11 -2.26 35.87 9.00
N MET A 12 -1.59 35.09 8.14
CA MET A 12 -2.20 33.97 7.41
C MET A 12 -2.62 32.93 8.46
N LEU A 13 -3.88 32.99 8.89
CA LEU A 13 -4.41 32.09 9.90
C LEU A 13 -4.74 30.72 9.27
N GLY A 14 -3.73 29.84 9.27
CA GLY A 14 -3.84 28.43 9.64
C GLY A 14 -4.93 27.57 9.00
N GLY A 15 -4.80 27.27 7.71
CA GLY A 15 -5.36 26.05 7.14
C GLY A 15 -4.34 24.90 7.27
N PHE A 16 -4.17 24.33 8.46
CA PHE A 16 -3.41 23.09 8.62
C PHE A 16 -4.27 21.95 8.07
N LEU A 17 -4.15 21.67 6.77
CA LEU A 17 -4.68 20.44 6.18
C LEU A 17 -3.90 19.28 6.82
N LEU A 18 -4.56 18.53 7.68
CA LEU A 18 -4.07 17.27 8.22
C LEU A 18 -3.87 16.31 7.05
N ALA A 19 -2.64 16.22 6.54
CA ALA A 19 -2.23 15.14 5.66
C ALA A 19 -2.23 13.84 6.47
N GLY A 20 -3.35 13.11 6.46
CA GLY A 20 -3.46 11.78 7.03
C GLY A 20 -2.59 10.78 6.25
N CYS A 21 -2.08 9.77 6.93
CA CYS A 21 -1.42 8.63 6.29
C CYS A 21 -2.41 7.92 5.37
N SER A 22 -2.11 7.83 4.07
CA SER A 22 -2.93 7.06 3.13
C SER A 22 -2.54 5.58 3.23
N PHE A 23 -3.43 4.76 3.74
CA PHE A 23 -3.40 3.30 3.57
C PHE A 23 -4.24 2.92 2.36
N ASN A 24 -3.91 1.82 1.69
CA ASN A 24 -4.68 1.28 0.58
C ASN A 24 -5.92 0.56 1.13
N GLU A 25 -7.10 0.99 0.72
CA GLU A 25 -8.33 0.29 1.08
C GLU A 25 -8.52 -0.97 0.22
N PRO A 26 -8.86 -2.14 0.81
CA PRO A 26 -9.25 -3.30 0.04
C PRO A 26 -10.51 -3.03 -0.78
N THR A 27 -10.46 -3.26 -2.09
CA THR A 27 -11.66 -3.23 -2.95
C THR A 27 -12.58 -4.43 -2.68
N GLU A 28 -13.88 -4.34 -3.01
CA GLU A 28 -14.79 -5.48 -2.90
C GLU A 28 -14.31 -6.69 -3.71
N ALA A 29 -13.71 -6.46 -4.88
CA ALA A 29 -13.15 -7.53 -5.71
C ALA A 29 -11.92 -8.16 -5.04
N SER A 30 -11.04 -7.37 -4.41
CA SER A 30 -9.83 -7.89 -3.79
C SER A 30 -10.07 -8.71 -2.52
N LYS A 31 -11.24 -8.56 -1.87
CA LYS A 31 -11.64 -9.43 -0.75
C LYS A 31 -11.71 -10.91 -1.13
N GLN A 32 -12.02 -11.22 -2.40
CA GLN A 32 -12.09 -12.59 -2.90
C GLN A 32 -10.72 -13.15 -3.34
N VAL A 33 -9.71 -12.28 -3.51
CA VAL A 33 -8.36 -12.72 -3.82
C VAL A 33 -7.77 -13.42 -2.60
N MET A 34 -7.03 -14.51 -2.78
CA MET A 34 -6.39 -15.24 -1.68
C MET A 34 -4.86 -15.15 -1.78
N LEU A 35 -4.19 -14.88 -0.66
CA LEU A 35 -2.77 -15.17 -0.54
C LEU A 35 -2.62 -16.68 -0.33
N VAL A 36 -1.90 -17.34 -1.23
CA VAL A 36 -1.69 -18.79 -1.22
C VAL A 36 -0.20 -19.11 -1.39
N LYS A 37 0.15 -20.38 -1.21
CA LYS A 37 1.50 -20.87 -1.47
C LYS A 37 1.63 -21.33 -2.92
N ASP A 38 2.87 -21.45 -3.37
CA ASP A 38 3.24 -21.92 -4.71
C ASP A 38 2.60 -23.27 -5.07
N TYR A 39 2.54 -24.21 -4.13
CA TYR A 39 1.92 -25.52 -4.34
C TYR A 39 0.39 -25.46 -4.57
N ASN A 40 -0.28 -24.36 -4.16
CA ASN A 40 -1.72 -24.20 -4.38
C ASN A 40 -2.07 -23.80 -5.82
N VAL A 41 -1.11 -23.28 -6.59
CA VAL A 41 -1.35 -22.68 -7.92
C VAL A 41 -0.83 -23.51 -9.09
N THR A 42 -0.48 -24.78 -8.85
CA THR A 42 0.12 -25.68 -9.85
C THR A 42 -0.77 -25.93 -11.06
N SER A 43 -2.10 -25.84 -10.92
CA SER A 43 -3.08 -25.97 -12.00
C SER A 43 -3.69 -24.64 -12.46
N CYS A 44 -3.25 -23.51 -11.92
CA CYS A 44 -3.84 -22.20 -12.19
C CYS A 44 -3.17 -21.50 -13.38
N GLN A 45 -3.92 -20.61 -14.04
CA GLN A 45 -3.36 -19.74 -15.06
C GLN A 45 -2.59 -18.60 -14.41
N LYS A 46 -1.27 -18.50 -14.68
CA LYS A 46 -0.50 -17.32 -14.30
C LYS A 46 -0.89 -16.13 -15.20
N LEU A 47 -1.34 -15.04 -14.59
CA LEU A 47 -1.73 -13.82 -15.31
C LEU A 47 -0.58 -12.81 -15.42
N GLY A 48 0.32 -12.79 -14.43
CA GLY A 48 1.44 -11.87 -14.42
C GLY A 48 2.10 -11.75 -13.05
N MET A 49 2.69 -10.59 -12.80
CA MET A 49 3.36 -10.25 -11.55
C MET A 49 3.07 -8.80 -11.19
N THR A 50 3.03 -8.50 -9.90
CA THR A 50 3.00 -7.13 -9.38
C THR A 50 4.11 -6.90 -8.36
N VAL A 51 4.42 -5.63 -8.12
CA VAL A 51 5.34 -5.15 -7.09
C VAL A 51 4.58 -4.24 -6.14
N ALA A 52 4.26 -4.75 -4.96
CA ALA A 52 3.64 -3.96 -3.92
C ALA A 52 4.72 -3.11 -3.22
N ARG A 53 4.36 -1.88 -2.84
CA ARG A 53 5.24 -0.94 -2.15
C ARG A 53 4.47 -0.18 -1.08
N VAL A 54 5.01 -0.18 0.13
CA VAL A 54 4.53 0.61 1.27
C VAL A 54 5.72 1.36 1.88
N LYS A 55 5.44 2.45 2.59
CA LYS A 55 6.43 3.09 3.45
C LYS A 55 6.64 2.22 4.70
N ASP A 56 7.87 1.85 5.02
CA ASP A 56 8.21 0.99 6.16
C ASP A 56 8.62 1.76 7.43
N SER A 57 8.64 3.09 7.36
CA SER A 57 9.15 3.94 8.43
C SER A 57 8.63 5.37 8.35
N LEU A 58 8.64 6.06 9.49
CA LEU A 58 8.38 7.49 9.59
C LEU A 58 9.48 8.15 10.43
N GLY A 59 10.45 8.77 9.75
CA GLY A 59 11.64 9.30 10.41
C GLY A 59 12.47 8.19 11.03
N ALA A 60 12.71 8.25 12.34
CA ALA A 60 13.43 7.21 13.09
C ALA A 60 12.54 6.04 13.53
N ILE A 61 11.22 6.14 13.37
CA ILE A 61 10.25 5.11 13.76
C ILE A 61 10.11 4.13 12.61
N LYS A 62 10.36 2.85 12.85
CA LYS A 62 10.06 1.76 11.90
C LYS A 62 8.69 1.18 12.22
N PHE A 63 7.91 0.89 11.18
CA PHE A 63 6.70 0.09 11.35
C PHE A 63 7.05 -1.37 11.57
N SER A 64 6.14 -2.12 12.17
CA SER A 64 6.35 -3.55 12.39
C SER A 64 6.40 -4.31 11.07
N GLU A 65 7.10 -5.44 11.05
CA GLU A 65 7.16 -6.31 9.85
C GLU A 65 5.77 -6.81 9.47
N ASP A 66 4.92 -7.10 10.46
CA ASP A 66 3.55 -7.55 10.25
C ASP A 66 2.68 -6.45 9.60
N GLU A 67 2.69 -5.21 10.10
CA GLU A 67 1.95 -4.08 9.49
C GLU A 67 2.41 -3.83 8.04
N VAL A 68 3.71 -3.87 7.79
CA VAL A 68 4.28 -3.71 6.44
C VAL A 68 3.83 -4.85 5.54
N GLN A 69 3.85 -6.09 6.03
CA GLN A 69 3.46 -7.27 5.26
C GLN A 69 1.96 -7.28 4.93
N GLU A 70 1.10 -6.90 5.88
CA GLU A 70 -0.35 -6.81 5.67
C GLU A 70 -0.69 -5.79 4.57
N GLU A 71 -0.09 -4.60 4.61
CA GLU A 71 -0.35 -3.57 3.61
C GLU A 71 0.15 -3.98 2.22
N LEU A 72 1.33 -4.61 2.14
CA LEU A 72 1.84 -5.17 0.89
C LEU A 72 0.90 -6.21 0.29
N ILE A 73 0.28 -7.05 1.14
CA ILE A 73 -0.72 -8.02 0.71
C ILE A 73 -1.97 -7.31 0.19
N VAL A 74 -2.48 -6.28 0.89
CA VAL A 74 -3.66 -5.52 0.44
C VAL A 74 -3.43 -4.92 -0.94
N ILE A 75 -2.28 -4.27 -1.15
CA ILE A 75 -1.90 -3.71 -2.46
C ILE A 75 -1.87 -4.81 -3.53
N ALA A 76 -1.18 -5.92 -3.26
CA ALA A 76 -1.07 -7.01 -4.23
C ALA A 76 -2.43 -7.67 -4.56
N LYS A 77 -3.34 -7.73 -3.58
CA LYS A 77 -4.71 -8.24 -3.80
C LYS A 77 -5.54 -7.27 -4.65
N ASN A 78 -5.37 -5.97 -4.46
CA ASN A 78 -6.01 -4.96 -5.31
C ASN A 78 -5.53 -5.07 -6.76
N ASP A 79 -4.21 -5.13 -6.98
CA ASP A 79 -3.63 -5.32 -8.31
C ASP A 79 -4.11 -6.62 -8.97
N ALA A 80 -4.16 -7.70 -8.19
CA ALA A 80 -4.66 -8.98 -8.68
C ALA A 80 -6.12 -8.90 -9.12
N ALA A 81 -6.97 -8.22 -8.35
CA ALA A 81 -8.37 -8.02 -8.70
C ALA A 81 -8.52 -7.20 -10.00
N GLU A 82 -7.72 -6.14 -10.19
CA GLU A 82 -7.70 -5.36 -11.44
C GLU A 82 -7.25 -6.20 -12.64
N MET A 83 -6.30 -7.12 -12.44
CA MET A 83 -5.86 -8.07 -13.46
C MET A 83 -6.83 -9.24 -13.69
N GLY A 84 -7.92 -9.32 -12.92
CA GLY A 84 -8.87 -10.42 -12.95
C GLY A 84 -8.29 -11.74 -12.42
N GLY A 85 -7.33 -11.68 -11.52
CA GLY A 85 -6.81 -12.81 -10.75
C GLY A 85 -7.62 -13.05 -9.47
N ASP A 86 -7.53 -14.26 -8.95
CA ASP A 86 -8.18 -14.70 -7.70
C ASP A 86 -7.18 -15.17 -6.64
N SER A 87 -5.89 -15.26 -6.98
CA SER A 87 -4.85 -15.77 -6.11
C SER A 87 -3.54 -15.02 -6.31
N ILE A 88 -2.85 -14.72 -5.21
CA ILE A 88 -1.48 -14.18 -5.21
C ILE A 88 -0.53 -15.11 -4.48
N VAL A 89 0.71 -15.17 -4.94
CA VAL A 89 1.81 -15.89 -4.28
C VAL A 89 2.96 -14.91 -4.08
N ALA A 90 3.44 -14.78 -2.84
CA ALA A 90 4.66 -14.03 -2.55
C ALA A 90 5.87 -14.75 -3.19
N VAL A 91 6.64 -14.04 -3.99
CA VAL A 91 7.80 -14.60 -4.73
C VAL A 91 9.11 -13.89 -4.38
N SER A 92 9.08 -13.00 -3.39
CA SER A 92 10.27 -12.42 -2.79
C SER A 92 10.05 -12.19 -1.30
N ASP A 93 11.16 -12.04 -0.57
CA ASP A 93 11.14 -11.46 0.77
C ASP A 93 10.73 -9.98 0.71
N VAL A 94 10.29 -9.45 1.86
CA VAL A 94 10.07 -8.02 2.05
C VAL A 94 11.42 -7.32 2.20
N LYS A 95 11.68 -6.30 1.38
CA LYS A 95 12.88 -5.47 1.49
C LYS A 95 12.53 -3.99 1.32
N GLY A 96 12.74 -3.20 2.38
CA GLY A 96 12.48 -1.76 2.37
C GLY A 96 11.03 -1.41 2.00
N GLY A 97 10.07 -2.14 2.59
CA GLY A 97 8.65 -1.99 2.27
C GLY A 97 8.27 -2.38 0.83
N VAL A 98 8.99 -3.31 0.22
CA VAL A 98 8.72 -3.81 -1.15
C VAL A 98 8.65 -5.32 -1.17
N GLN A 99 7.67 -5.87 -1.88
CA GLN A 99 7.55 -7.29 -2.12
C GLN A 99 6.94 -7.58 -3.50
N LYS A 100 7.40 -8.66 -4.14
CA LYS A 100 6.88 -9.14 -5.42
C LYS A 100 5.85 -10.24 -5.20
N PHE A 101 4.79 -10.18 -6.00
CA PHE A 101 3.75 -11.20 -6.01
C PHE A 101 3.52 -11.70 -7.44
N ALA A 102 3.34 -13.00 -7.60
CA ALA A 102 2.80 -13.59 -8.81
C ALA A 102 1.28 -13.66 -8.71
N ILE A 103 0.59 -13.32 -9.81
CA ILE A 103 -0.88 -13.25 -9.86
C ILE A 103 -1.40 -14.40 -10.71
N TYR A 104 -2.41 -15.09 -10.20
CA TYR A 104 -3.01 -16.26 -10.82
C TYR A 104 -4.53 -16.13 -10.91
N ARG A 105 -5.10 -16.83 -11.89
CA ARG A 105 -6.51 -17.13 -12.00
C ARG A 105 -6.68 -18.64 -11.91
N CYS A 106 -7.21 -19.10 -10.79
CA CYS A 106 -7.41 -20.50 -10.50
C CYS A 106 -8.77 -21.02 -10.95
N ARG A 107 -9.79 -20.15 -11.14
CA ARG A 107 -11.17 -20.55 -11.49
C ARG A 107 -11.63 -21.69 -10.57
N LYS A 108 -11.97 -21.36 -9.33
CA LYS A 108 -12.65 -22.34 -8.46
C LYS A 108 -14.00 -22.74 -9.05
#